data_AF-A3ZZB5-F1
#
_entry.id   AF-A3ZZB5-F1
#
_cell.length_a   1.000
_cell.length_b   1.000
_cell.length_c   1.000
_cell.angle_alpha   90.00
_cell.angle_beta   90.00
_cell.angle_gamma   90.00
#
_symmetry.space_group_name_H-M   'P 1'
#
loop_
_entity.id
_entity.type
_entity.pdbx_description
1 polymer ?
#
loop_
_entity_poly.entity_id
_entity_poly.type
_entity_poly.pdbx_seq_one_letter_code
_entity_poly.pdbx_strand_id
1 'polypeptide(L)' 'MLRSGARWKDLPDWYPSPSTCWRRLAEWEEAGVFVDMWHAFIDELDEQGRINWDEIFMDGSFAPAKKGAIPNSSRYSWPK' A
#
# COMPACT_ATOMS: atom_id res chain seq x y z
N MET A 1 6.86 -1.09 -13.97
CA MET A 1 6.62 -0.85 -12.52
C MET A 1 5.55 -1.76 -11.92
N LEU A 2 4.42 -2.02 -12.59
CA LEU A 2 3.34 -2.89 -12.03
C LEU A 2 3.68 -4.39 -11.94
N ARG A 3 4.66 -4.86 -12.71
CA ARG A 3 5.08 -6.27 -12.72
C ARG A 3 5.92 -6.68 -11.50
N SER A 4 6.53 -5.72 -10.79
CA SER A 4 7.43 -5.97 -9.67
C SER A 4 6.80 -5.75 -8.29
N GLY A 5 5.50 -5.46 -8.23
CA GLY A 5 4.81 -5.13 -6.99
C GLY A 5 5.19 -3.76 -6.43
N ALA A 6 5.59 -2.81 -7.29
CA ALA A 6 5.90 -1.43 -6.91
C ALA A 6 6.93 -1.29 -5.77
N ARG A 7 8.04 -2.03 -5.85
CA ARG A 7 9.10 -1.95 -4.83
C ARG A 7 9.71 -0.54 -4.80
N TRP A 8 9.97 -0.03 -3.60
CA TRP A 8 10.63 1.25 -3.37
C TRP A 8 11.96 1.42 -4.13
N LYS A 9 12.75 0.35 -4.28
CA LYS A 9 14.01 0.39 -5.03
C LYS A 9 13.85 0.53 -6.55
N ASP A 10 12.65 0.30 -7.07
CA ASP A 10 12.34 0.40 -8.50
C ASP A 10 11.79 1.81 -8.84
N LEU A 11 11.80 2.76 -7.89
CA LEU A 11 11.43 4.15 -8.13
C LEU A 11 12.33 4.76 -9.22
N PRO A 12 11.75 5.47 -10.21
CA PRO A 12 12.53 6.21 -11.18
C PRO A 12 13.44 7.27 -10.54
N ASP A 13 14.60 7.51 -11.15
CA ASP A 13 15.65 8.39 -10.63
C ASP A 13 15.25 9.89 -10.57
N TRP A 14 14.15 10.28 -11.24
CA TRP A 14 13.60 11.64 -11.15
C TRP A 14 12.80 11.90 -9.87
N TYR A 15 12.52 10.87 -9.07
CA TYR A 15 11.94 11.04 -7.74
C TYR A 15 13.02 11.23 -6.68
N PRO A 16 12.68 11.84 -5.52
CA PRO A 16 13.54 11.80 -4.35
C PRO A 16 13.86 10.37 -3.91
N SER A 17 14.78 10.25 -2.95
CA SER A 17 15.16 8.95 -2.41
C SER A 17 13.94 8.13 -1.96
N PRO A 18 13.96 6.79 -2.07
CA PRO A 18 12.82 5.97 -1.67
C PRO A 18 12.35 6.20 -0.24
N SER A 19 13.28 6.50 0.69
CA SER A 19 12.96 6.85 2.08
C SER A 19 12.19 8.17 2.20
N THR A 20 12.53 9.16 1.37
CA THR A 20 11.80 10.44 1.32
C THR A 20 10.38 10.24 0.81
N CYS A 21 10.21 9.45 -0.25
CA CYS A 21 8.90 9.11 -0.80
C CYS A 21 8.05 8.33 0.22
N TRP A 22 8.63 7.35 0.92
CA TRP A 22 7.93 6.60 1.96
C TRP A 22 7.47 7.50 3.12
N ARG A 23 8.31 8.43 3.60
CA ARG A 23 7.92 9.35 4.67
C ARG A 23 6.75 10.23 4.25
N ARG A 24 6.75 10.72 3.01
CA ARG A 24 5.62 11.49 2.47
C ARG A 24 4.35 10.64 2.36
N LEU A 25 4.48 9.38 1.95
CA LEU A 25 3.33 8.46 1.92
C LEU A 25 2.73 8.29 3.34
N ALA A 26 3.58 8.08 4.34
CA ALA A 26 3.15 7.95 5.73
C ALA A 26 2.48 9.24 6.26
N GLU A 27 3.04 10.42 5.96
CA GLU A 27 2.42 11.72 6.28
C GLU A 27 1.02 11.86 5.68
N TRP A 28 0.83 11.41 4.44
CA TRP A 28 -0.47 11.44 3.77
C TRP A 28 -1.47 10.42 4.31
N GLU A 29 -0.99 9.24 4.69
CA GLU A 29 -1.81 8.22 5.35
C GLU A 29 -2.31 8.72 6.71
N GLU A 30 -1.44 9.29 7.53
CA GLU A 30 -1.80 9.88 8.83
C GLU A 30 -2.76 11.06 8.66
N ALA A 31 -2.56 11.89 7.64
CA ALA A 31 -3.44 13.00 7.33
C ALA A 31 -4.76 12.59 6.63
N GLY A 32 -4.97 11.31 6.30
CA GLY A 32 -6.21 10.85 5.65
C GLY A 32 -6.36 11.24 4.17
N VAL A 33 -5.31 11.74 3.52
CA VAL A 33 -5.37 12.35 2.18
C VAL A 33 -6.02 11.44 1.14
N PHE A 34 -5.71 10.14 1.18
CA PHE A 34 -6.28 9.20 0.21
C PHE A 34 -7.76 8.93 0.45
N VAL A 35 -8.20 8.94 1.71
CA VAL A 35 -9.62 8.76 2.06
C VAL A 35 -10.42 9.97 1.58
N ASP A 36 -9.91 11.17 1.84
CA ASP A 36 -10.57 12.41 1.41
C ASP A 36 -10.66 12.50 -0.12
N MET A 37 -9.57 12.16 -0.82
CA MET A 37 -9.55 12.11 -2.28
C MET A 37 -10.54 11.07 -2.83
N TRP A 38 -10.65 9.92 -2.15
CA TRP A 38 -11.58 8.86 -2.55
C TRP A 38 -13.04 9.28 -2.38
N HIS A 39 -13.39 9.91 -1.26
CA HIS A 39 -14.73 10.45 -1.04
C HIS A 39 -15.07 11.52 -2.08
N ALA A 40 -14.19 12.50 -2.29
CA ALA A 40 -14.43 13.55 -3.27
C ALA A 40 -14.65 12.99 -4.70
N PHE A 41 -13.94 11.92 -5.06
CA PHE A 41 -14.13 11.26 -6.34
C PHE A 41 -15.47 10.49 -6.43
N ILE A 42 -15.88 9.80 -5.37
CA ILE A 42 -17.17 9.12 -5.31
C ILE A 42 -18.30 10.14 -5.37
N ASP A 43 -18.22 11.22 -4.61
CA ASP A 43 -19.24 12.26 -4.56
C ASP A 43 -19.47 12.87 -5.95
N GLU A 44 -18.39 13.18 -6.68
CA GLU A 44 -18.47 13.66 -8.07
C GLU A 44 -19.15 12.64 -9.00
N LEU A 45 -18.84 11.35 -8.86
CA LEU A 45 -19.47 10.31 -9.68
C LEU A 45 -20.95 10.12 -9.34
N ASP A 46 -21.33 10.27 -8.06
CA ASP A 46 -22.72 10.21 -7.62
C ASP A 46 -23.52 11.39 -8.16
N GLU A 47 -22.98 12.61 -8.07
CA GLU A 47 -23.59 13.82 -8.63
C GLU A 47 -23.81 13.70 -10.15
N GLN A 48 -22.89 13.02 -10.85
CA GLN A 48 -23.02 12.74 -12.29
C GLN A 48 -23.99 11.58 -12.60
N GLY A 49 -24.56 10.91 -11.60
CA GLY A 49 -25.43 9.73 -11.77
C GLY A 49 -24.69 8.52 -12.36
N ARG A 50 -23.38 8.43 -12.14
CA ARG A 50 -22.50 7.40 -12.72
C ARG A 50 -22.24 6.23 -11.77
N ILE A 51 -22.74 6.32 -10.54
CA ILE A 51 -22.71 5.21 -9.59
C ILE A 51 -24.07 4.52 -9.61
N ASN A 52 -24.06 3.22 -9.87
CA ASN A 52 -25.22 2.37 -9.64
C ASN A 52 -25.16 1.83 -8.20
N TRP A 53 -25.97 2.39 -7.31
CA TRP A 53 -26.02 1.97 -5.91
C TRP A 53 -26.78 0.66 -5.67
N ASP A 54 -27.56 0.19 -6.65
CA ASP A 54 -28.33 -1.05 -6.54
C ASP A 54 -27.43 -2.31 -6.60
N GLU A 55 -26.18 -2.16 -7.07
CA GLU A 55 -25.22 -3.26 -7.24
C GLU A 55 -23.82 -2.84 -6.78
N ILE A 56 -23.40 -3.27 -5.59
CA ILE A 56 -22.09 -2.97 -5.02
C ILE A 56 -21.24 -4.24 -5.00
N PHE A 57 -20.13 -4.25 -5.74
CA PHE A 57 -19.14 -5.32 -5.70
C PHE A 57 -18.02 -4.97 -4.72
N MET A 58 -17.87 -5.77 -3.67
CA MET A 58 -16.71 -5.69 -2.78
C MET A 58 -15.57 -6.52 -3.38
N ASP A 59 -14.75 -5.88 -4.21
CA ASP A 59 -13.47 -6.42 -4.69
C ASP A 59 -12.36 -6.02 -3.69
N GLY A 60 -12.00 -6.95 -2.80
CA GLY A 60 -10.85 -6.74 -1.93
C GLY A 60 -10.45 -8.02 -1.19
N SER A 61 -9.44 -8.73 -1.68
CA SER A 61 -8.79 -9.81 -0.91
C SER A 61 -7.45 -9.33 -0.36
N PHE A 62 -7.34 -9.19 0.95
CA PHE A 62 -6.06 -8.91 1.61
C PHE A 62 -5.31 -10.22 1.86
N ALA A 63 -4.17 -10.42 1.18
CA ALA A 63 -3.24 -11.50 1.48
C ALA A 63 -2.06 -10.93 2.28
N PRO A 64 -1.78 -11.44 3.50
CA PRO A 64 -0.63 -10.98 4.27
C PRO A 64 0.67 -11.26 3.50
N ALA A 65 1.55 -10.27 3.43
CA ALA A 65 2.88 -10.44 2.85
C ALA A 65 3.64 -11.51 3.64
N LYS A 66 4.25 -12.49 2.95
CA LYS A 66 5.12 -13.48 3.60
C LYS A 66 6.25 -12.74 4.30
N LYS A 67 6.21 -12.72 5.64
CA LYS A 67 7.27 -12.15 6.49
C LYS A 67 8.56 -12.91 6.19
N GLY A 68 9.48 -12.30 5.43
CA GLY A 68 10.76 -12.88 5.00
C GLY A 68 11.78 -13.07 6.13
N ALA A 69 11.33 -13.43 7.34
CA ALA A 69 12.22 -13.74 8.44
C ALA A 69 12.91 -15.08 8.14
N ILE A 70 14.23 -15.04 7.98
CA ILE A 70 15.07 -16.23 8.08
C ILE A 70 14.97 -16.67 9.55
N PRO A 71 14.56 -17.91 9.86
CA PRO A 71 14.66 -18.40 11.23
C PRO A 71 16.13 -18.29 11.64
N ASN A 72 16.41 -17.53 12.70
CA ASN A 72 17.75 -17.42 13.26
C ASN A 72 18.16 -18.81 13.77
N SER A 73 18.82 -19.60 12.92
CA SER A 73 19.48 -20.84 13.32
C SER A 73 20.86 -20.51 13.87
N SER A 74 20.91 -19.86 15.03
CA SER A 74 22.13 -19.89 15.82
C SER A 74 21.81 -19.90 17.31
N ARG A 75 22.42 -20.91 17.97
CA ARG A 75 22.57 -21.11 19.42
C ARG A 75 21.56 -22.05 20.08
N TYR A 76 21.58 -23.32 19.67
CA TYR A 76 21.56 -24.42 20.64
C TYR A 76 23.00 -24.89 20.84
N SER A 77 23.55 -24.57 22.00
CA SER A 77 24.82 -25.10 22.51
C SER A 77 24.56 -26.44 23.20
N TRP A 78 25.19 -27.51 22.74
CA TRP A 78 25.26 -28.78 23.49
C TRP A 78 26.60 -28.84 24.24
N PRO A 79 26.63 -29.24 25.52
CA PRO A 79 27.87 -29.42 26.26
C PRO A 79 28.56 -30.72 25.83
N LYS A 80 29.90 -30.71 25.88
CA LYS A 80 30.74 -31.91 25.73
C LYS A 80 30.60 -32.83 26.94
#